data_AF-A0A2G2K7L1-F1
#
_entry.id   AF-A0A2G2K7L1-F1
#
_cell.length_a   1.000
_cell.length_b   1.000
_cell.length_c   1.000
_cell.angle_alpha   90.00
_cell.angle_beta   90.00
_cell.angle_gamma   90.00
#
_symmetry.space_group_name_H-M   'P 1'
#
loop_
_entity.id
_entity.type
_entity.pdbx_description
1 polymer ?
#
loop_
_entity_poly.entity_id
_entity_poly.type
_entity_poly.pdbx_seq_one_letter_code
_entity_poly.pdbx_strand_id
1 'polypeptide(L)'
;MLTIEGLQRCCKTQQGKERCVVFAALLAEIMPLWLINTPGRQAMFIAQVLHESGEFKWLAELGSNAYLSKYDTGRLDKWVQCSRRCC
;
A
#
# COMPACT_ATOMS: atom_id res chain seq x y z
N MET A 1 2.84 20.31 -2.47
CA MET A 1 1.61 19.93 -1.77
C MET A 1 0.82 19.00 -2.68
N LEU A 2 0.44 17.82 -2.22
CA LEU A 2 -0.38 16.89 -3.01
C LEU A 2 -1.78 17.49 -3.17
N THR A 3 -2.26 17.62 -4.41
CA THR A 3 -3.62 18.07 -4.71
C THR A 3 -4.48 16.89 -5.16
N ILE A 4 -5.79 16.97 -4.91
CA ILE A 4 -6.75 15.94 -5.35
C ILE A 4 -6.68 15.78 -6.87
N GLU A 5 -6.66 16.90 -7.60
CA GLU A 5 -6.54 16.90 -9.07
C GLU A 5 -5.24 16.26 -9.54
N GLY A 6 -4.12 16.51 -8.85
CA GLY A 6 -2.83 15.90 -9.17
C GLY A 6 -2.87 14.38 -9.01
N LEU A 7 -3.49 13.89 -7.93
CA LEU A 7 -3.65 12.45 -7.69
C LEU A 7 -4.61 11.80 -8.70
N GLN A 8 -5.70 12.49 -9.05
CA GLN A 8 -6.65 12.02 -10.07
C GLN A 8 -6.05 11.92 -11.46
N ARG A 9 -5.08 12.78 -11.81
CA ARG A 9 -4.33 12.70 -13.08
C ARG A 9 -3.46 11.44 -13.18
N CYS A 10 -3.05 10.87 -12.06
CA CYS A 10 -2.28 9.62 -12.03
C CYS A 10 -3.15 8.37 -12.21
N CYS A 11 -4.46 8.46 -11.92
CA CYS A 11 -5.39 7.34 -12.01
C CYS A 11 -5.99 7.19 -13.41
N LYS A 12 -6.06 5.96 -13.90
CA LYS A 12 -6.67 5.62 -15.19
C LYS A 12 -8.16 5.32 -15.07
N THR A 13 -8.57 4.65 -13.98
CA THR A 13 -9.95 4.23 -13.78
C THR A 13 -10.80 5.31 -13.13
N GLN A 14 -12.09 5.32 -13.44
CA GLN A 14 -13.03 6.27 -12.84
C GLN A 14 -13.21 6.02 -11.33
N GLN A 15 -13.30 4.75 -10.93
CA GLN A 15 -13.36 4.37 -9.51
C GLN A 15 -12.12 4.81 -8.73
N GLY A 16 -10.92 4.70 -9.32
CA GLY A 16 -9.69 5.19 -8.69
C GLY A 16 -9.73 6.70 -8.46
N LYS A 17 -10.22 7.47 -9.44
CA LYS A 17 -10.36 8.94 -9.34
C LYS A 17 -11.34 9.37 -8.25
N GLU A 18 -12.44 8.65 -8.06
CA GLU A 18 -13.40 8.89 -6.99
C GLU A 18 -12.79 8.60 -5.62
N ARG A 19 -12.03 7.50 -5.51
CA ARG A 19 -11.33 7.13 -4.26
C ARG A 19 -10.19 8.06 -3.90
N CYS A 20 -9.56 8.72 -4.86
CA CYS A 20 -8.51 9.73 -4.60
C CYS A 20 -8.97 10.81 -3.62
N VAL A 21 -10.26 11.18 -3.63
CA VAL A 21 -10.81 12.20 -2.74
C VAL A 21 -10.68 11.78 -1.27
N VAL A 22 -10.85 10.49 -0.98
CA VAL A 22 -10.74 9.93 0.37
C VAL A 22 -9.28 9.86 0.82
N PHE A 23 -8.38 9.43 -0.05
CA PHE A 23 -6.98 9.16 0.31
C PHE A 23 -6.05 10.38 0.21
N ALA A 24 -6.43 11.44 -0.52
CA ALA A 24 -5.56 12.60 -0.71
C ALA A 24 -5.18 13.30 0.61
N ALA A 25 -6.13 13.46 1.53
CA ALA A 25 -5.87 14.06 2.85
C ALA A 25 -4.93 13.18 3.68
N LEU A 26 -5.20 11.87 3.73
CA LEU A 26 -4.38 10.90 4.44
C LEU A 26 -2.94 10.92 3.92
N LEU A 27 -2.75 10.81 2.60
CA LEU A 27 -1.44 10.83 1.96
C LEU A 27 -0.68 12.14 2.25
N ALA A 28 -1.37 13.29 2.23
CA ALA A 28 -0.77 14.58 2.54
C ALA A 28 -0.29 14.68 3.99
N GLU A 29 -0.96 14.00 4.93
CA GLU A 29 -0.59 13.95 6.34
C GLU A 29 0.55 12.97 6.61
N ILE A 30 0.52 11.76 6.02
CA ILE A 30 1.51 10.72 6.31
C ILE A 30 2.86 10.95 5.62
N MET A 31 2.87 11.44 4.38
CA MET A 31 4.11 11.55 3.60
C MET A 31 5.18 12.43 4.28
N PRO A 32 4.84 13.59 4.87
CA PRO A 32 5.79 14.38 5.66
C PRO A 32 6.35 13.65 6.89
N LEU A 33 5.53 12.86 7.59
CA LEU A 33 5.95 12.10 8.78
C LEU A 33 7.08 11.11 8.47
N TRP A 34 7.07 10.55 7.25
CA TRP A 34 8.04 9.57 6.78
C TRP A 34 9.11 10.15 5.83
N LEU A 35 9.29 11.48 5.84
CA LEU A 35 10.28 12.18 5.01
C LEU A 35 10.09 11.98 3.50
N ILE A 36 8.87 11.66 3.06
CA ILE A 36 8.44 11.64 1.65
C ILE A 36 8.06 13.07 1.25
N ASN A 37 9.04 13.96 1.29
CA ASN A 37 8.83 15.41 1.21
C ASN A 37 9.31 16.03 -0.12
N THR A 38 10.02 15.28 -0.97
CA THR A 38 10.40 15.76 -2.31
C THR A 38 9.41 15.30 -3.38
N PRO A 39 9.18 16.07 -4.46
CA PRO A 39 8.25 15.70 -5.51
C PRO A 39 8.54 14.32 -6.14
N GLY A 40 9.82 13.98 -6.33
CA GLY A 40 10.23 12.68 -6.87
C GLY A 40 9.89 11.50 -5.94
N ARG A 41 10.09 11.67 -4.63
CA ARG A 41 9.74 10.64 -3.64
C ARG A 41 8.23 10.45 -3.56
N GLN A 42 7.47 11.54 -3.57
CA GLN A 42 6.00 11.51 -3.57
C GLN A 42 5.46 10.81 -4.82
N ALA A 43 5.98 11.15 -6.00
CA ALA A 43 5.56 10.51 -7.25
C ALA A 43 5.85 9.01 -7.26
N MET A 44 7.06 8.59 -6.87
CA MET A 44 7.43 7.18 -6.80
C MET A 44 6.57 6.40 -5.80
N PHE A 45 6.36 6.96 -4.61
CA PHE A 45 5.53 6.34 -3.58
C PHE A 45 4.07 6.18 -4.04
N ILE A 46 3.48 7.25 -4.57
CA ILE A 46 2.10 7.24 -5.07
C ILE A 46 1.95 6.23 -6.22
N ALA A 47 2.92 6.17 -7.15
CA ALA A 47 2.89 5.22 -8.25
C ALA A 47 2.85 3.76 -7.76
N GLN A 48 3.67 3.43 -6.76
CA GLN A 48 3.68 2.10 -6.14
C GLN A 48 2.37 1.81 -5.40
N VAL A 49 1.86 2.75 -4.60
CA VAL A 49 0.58 2.58 -3.91
C VAL A 49 -0.55 2.32 -4.90
N LEU A 50 -0.61 3.06 -6.01
CA LEU A 50 -1.62 2.87 -7.06
C LEU A 50 -1.46 1.52 -7.76
N HIS A 51 -0.22 1.06 -8.00
CA HIS A 51 0.04 -0.22 -8.64
C HIS A 51 -0.46 -1.40 -7.78
N GLU A 52 -0.04 -1.45 -6.52
CA GLU A 52 -0.32 -2.58 -5.61
C GLU A 52 -1.79 -2.65 -5.20
N SER A 53 -2.45 -1.50 -5.01
CA SER A 53 -3.86 -1.45 -4.59
C SER A 53 -4.85 -1.48 -5.76
N GLY A 54 -4.36 -1.48 -7.00
CA GLY A 54 -5.20 -1.32 -8.19
C GLY A 54 -5.98 -0.01 -8.19
N GLU A 55 -5.28 1.10 -7.97
CA GLU A 55 -5.84 2.45 -7.82
C GLU A 55 -6.82 2.57 -6.64
N PHE A 56 -6.38 2.12 -5.46
CA PHE A 56 -7.16 2.08 -4.22
C PHE A 56 -8.38 1.16 -4.28
N LYS A 57 -8.51 0.32 -5.29
CA LYS A 57 -9.65 -0.59 -5.46
C LYS A 57 -9.66 -1.68 -4.39
N TRP A 58 -8.49 -2.20 -4.05
CA TRP A 58 -8.31 -3.32 -3.13
C TRP A 58 -7.50 -2.86 -1.92
N LEU A 59 -8.08 -3.05 -0.73
CA LEU A 59 -7.44 -2.71 0.55
C LEU A 59 -6.99 -3.95 1.33
N ALA A 60 -7.33 -5.13 0.84
CA ALA A 60 -6.94 -6.42 1.38
C ALA A 60 -6.58 -7.35 0.22
N GLU A 61 -5.75 -8.35 0.50
CA GLU A 61 -5.35 -9.34 -0.49
C GLU A 61 -6.56 -10.11 -1.04
N LEU A 62 -6.61 -10.24 -2.36
CA LEU A 62 -7.59 -11.06 -3.05
C LEU A 62 -7.10 -12.51 -3.10
N GLY A 63 -7.18 -13.20 -1.97
CA GLY A 63 -6.81 -14.60 -1.84
C GLY A 63 -7.81 -15.36 -0.97
N SER A 64 -8.34 -16.47 -1.49
CA SER A 64 -8.99 -17.47 -0.64
C SER A 64 -7.92 -18.22 0.16
N ASN A 65 -8.23 -18.62 1.40
CA ASN A 65 -7.33 -19.40 2.28
C ASN A 65 -6.70 -20.62 1.58
N ALA A 66 -7.36 -21.17 0.56
CA ALA A 66 -6.88 -22.30 -0.25
C ALA A 66 -5.66 -21.98 -1.16
N TYR A 67 -5.38 -20.70 -1.44
CA TYR A 67 -4.20 -20.27 -2.19
C TYR A 67 -3.01 -20.01 -1.24
N LEU A 68 -3.28 -19.51 -0.03
CA LEU A 68 -2.28 -19.27 1.02
C LEU A 68 -1.67 -20.57 1.56
N SER A 69 -2.41 -21.67 1.57
CA SER A 69 -1.90 -22.99 2.00
C SER A 69 -0.78 -23.55 1.13
N LYS A 70 -0.55 -23.01 -0.08
CA LYS A 70 0.60 -23.40 -0.93
C LYS A 70 1.91 -22.76 -0.47
N TYR A 71 1.84 -21.57 0.14
CA TYR A 71 3.01 -20.85 0.65
C TYR A 71 3.35 -21.24 2.10
N ASP A 72 2.42 -21.85 2.82
CA ASP A 72 2.57 -22.33 4.20
C ASP A 72 3.25 -23.72 4.31
N THR A 73 4.05 -24.11 3.29
CA THR A 73 4.80 -25.38 3.26
C THR A 73 6.32 -25.20 3.30
N GLY A 74 6.79 -23.95 3.40
CA GLY A 74 8.21 -23.63 3.47
C GLY A 74 8.70 -23.55 4.90
N ARG A 75 9.66 -24.44 5.23
CA ARG A 75 10.52 -24.57 6.42
C ARG A 75 11.16 -23.25 6.93
N LEU A 76 10.36 -22.26 7.30
CA LEU A 76 10.76 -21.00 7.97
C LEU A 76 10.48 -21.04 9.49
N ASP A 77 9.93 -22.16 9.96
CA ASP A 77 9.52 -22.48 11.32
C ASP A 77 10.70 -22.68 12.30
N LYS A 78 11.96 -22.66 11.82
CA LYS A 78 13.13 -22.80 12.70
C LYS A 78 13.64 -21.50 13.32
N TRP A 79 13.37 -20.34 12.72
CA TRP A 79 13.90 -19.06 13.23
C TRP A 79 12.91 -18.28 14.11
N VAL A 80 11.60 -18.54 13.97
CA VAL A 80 10.56 -17.79 14.70
C VAL A 80 10.22 -18.43 16.07
N GLN A 81 10.58 -19.69 16.33
CA GLN A 81 10.30 -20.33 17.62
C GLN A 81 11.30 -20.00 18.75
N CYS A 82 12.50 -19.48 18.43
CA CYS A 82 13.52 -19.22 19.46
C CYS A 82 13.24 -17.95 20.29
N SER A 83 12.46 -16.99 19.78
CA SER A 83 12.21 -15.71 20.48
C SER A 83 11.01 -15.71 21.44
N ARG A 84 10.23 -16.81 21.52
CA ARG A 84 9.05 -16.90 22.42
C ARG A 84 9.30 -17.66 23.72
N ARG A 85 10.57 -17.97 24.05
CA ARG A 85 10.94 -18.70 25.27
C ARG A 85 11.91 -17.94 26.19
N CYS A 86 12.07 -16.63 25.96
CA CYS A 86 12.80 -15.70 26.82
C CYS A 86 11.95 -14.43 27.04
N CYS A 87 10.82 -14.59 27.73
CA CYS A 87 10.15 -13.59 28.56
C CYS A 87 9.17 -14.35 29.46
#